data_AF-A0A176VIL0-F1
#
_entry.id   AF-A0A176VIL0-F1
#
_cell.length_a   1.000
_cell.length_b   1.000
_cell.length_c   1.000
_cell.angle_alpha   90.00
_cell.angle_beta   90.00
_cell.angle_gamma   90.00
#
_symmetry.space_group_name_H-M   'P 1'
#
loop_
_entity.id
_entity.type
_entity.pdbx_description
1 polymer ?
#
loop_
_entity_poly.entity_id
_entity_poly.type
_entity_poly.pdbx_seq_one_letter_code
_entity_poly.pdbx_strand_id
1 'polypeptide(L)'
;MQMHIGVVRDGGPGMAENCVGSFCKSSRNAEVIHGKPLEQDLTHSISYFQSAMAPGTIRLSVVSGVMSGLEGVYDTKKRITVGRVRVNKFQLKADTVSSKHAVIAHADGRWFITDCDSSNGTSVNGISVIPGTPVELKDGDTLIVGVGSDNIVKVKIETQGAVDVHVQNDSIVKKSALSTLTVKQWIEEEMERLSAETEALAEAVLRGLAESAEQVKKDACSNAGVD
;
A
#
# COMPACT_ATOMS: atom_id res chain seq x y z
N MET A 1 -44.52 -3.61 53.81
CA MET A 1 -44.56 -3.72 52.33
C MET A 1 -43.36 -3.00 51.73
N GLN A 2 -42.91 -3.39 50.53
CA GLN A 2 -41.72 -2.83 49.86
C GLN A 2 -42.04 -1.59 48.99
N MET A 3 -41.00 -0.93 48.48
CA MET A 3 -41.03 0.35 47.73
C MET A 3 -40.71 0.18 46.23
N HIS A 4 -41.14 1.15 45.40
CA HIS A 4 -40.50 1.80 44.20
C HIS A 4 -41.64 2.45 43.34
N ILE A 5 -41.60 3.67 42.74
CA ILE A 5 -40.63 4.40 41.88
C ILE A 5 -40.49 3.70 40.50
N GLY A 6 -40.62 4.29 39.29
CA GLY A 6 -40.96 5.63 38.75
C GLY A 6 -41.19 5.48 37.21
N VAL A 7 -41.12 6.42 36.25
CA VAL A 7 -40.90 7.89 36.14
C VAL A 7 -41.60 8.38 34.82
N VAL A 8 -41.74 9.68 34.55
CA VAL A 8 -42.50 10.31 33.42
C VAL A 8 -41.68 10.47 32.11
N ARG A 9 -42.36 10.66 30.96
CA ARG A 9 -41.83 11.18 29.68
C ARG A 9 -42.63 12.41 29.22
N ASP A 10 -41.94 13.41 28.68
CA ASP A 10 -42.50 14.58 28.00
C ASP A 10 -41.72 14.88 26.69
N GLY A 11 -42.26 15.77 25.84
CA GLY A 11 -41.61 16.23 24.61
C GLY A 11 -42.00 17.67 24.23
N GLY A 12 -41.29 18.29 23.28
CA GLY A 12 -41.58 19.66 22.82
C GLY A 12 -40.84 20.06 21.53
N PRO A 13 -41.23 21.17 20.84
CA PRO A 13 -40.91 21.40 19.43
C PRO A 13 -40.23 22.76 19.06
N GLY A 14 -39.73 22.86 17.83
CA GLY A 14 -39.21 24.06 17.12
C GLY A 14 -38.44 23.61 15.86
N MET A 15 -38.45 24.20 14.66
CA MET A 15 -38.61 25.60 14.17
C MET A 15 -37.52 26.56 14.68
N ALA A 16 -36.78 27.32 13.85
CA ALA A 16 -36.65 27.32 12.37
C ALA A 16 -35.38 28.09 11.89
N GLU A 17 -35.15 28.11 10.57
CA GLU A 17 -34.51 29.18 9.76
C GLU A 17 -33.01 29.59 9.87
N ASN A 18 -32.33 29.45 8.72
CA ASN A 18 -31.55 30.46 7.95
C ASN A 18 -30.27 31.19 8.47
N CYS A 19 -29.20 30.94 7.71
CA CYS A 19 -28.37 31.91 6.98
C CYS A 19 -27.14 32.64 7.59
N VAL A 20 -25.99 32.34 6.94
CA VAL A 20 -24.90 33.26 6.51
C VAL A 20 -24.05 33.95 7.59
N GLY A 21 -22.76 33.62 7.63
CA GLY A 21 -21.80 34.13 8.62
C GLY A 21 -20.90 35.28 8.13
N SER A 22 -19.95 35.68 8.98
CA SER A 22 -18.76 36.45 8.59
C SER A 22 -17.63 36.41 9.64
N PHE A 23 -16.44 36.77 9.16
CA PHE A 23 -15.14 36.85 9.84
C PHE A 23 -15.12 37.48 11.24
N CYS A 24 -14.20 37.00 12.10
CA CYS A 24 -13.57 37.82 13.15
C CYS A 24 -12.10 37.41 13.37
N LYS A 25 -11.29 38.25 14.03
CA LYS A 25 -9.82 38.10 14.17
C LYS A 25 -9.36 38.18 15.63
N SER A 26 -8.13 37.69 15.88
CA SER A 26 -7.12 38.19 16.84
C SER A 26 -6.69 37.25 17.98
N SER A 27 -5.38 37.32 18.26
CA SER A 27 -4.57 36.69 19.32
C SER A 27 -5.18 36.76 20.75
N ARG A 28 -4.74 35.99 21.76
CA ARG A 28 -3.33 35.72 22.16
C ARG A 28 -3.26 34.66 23.29
N ASN A 29 -2.12 33.96 23.42
CA ASN A 29 -1.62 33.10 24.53
C ASN A 29 -2.61 32.12 25.22
N ALA A 30 -2.45 30.79 25.24
CA ALA A 30 -1.29 29.91 25.52
C ALA A 30 -0.98 29.69 27.02
N GLU A 31 -1.33 28.49 27.51
CA GLU A 31 -0.67 27.78 28.61
C GLU A 31 -0.68 26.26 28.31
N VAL A 32 0.20 25.49 28.95
CA VAL A 32 0.58 24.13 28.52
C VAL A 32 0.40 23.09 29.62
N ILE A 33 -0.23 21.96 29.29
CA ILE A 33 -0.07 20.69 30.01
C ILE A 33 0.16 19.58 28.97
N HIS A 34 1.08 18.65 29.27
CA HIS A 34 1.69 17.78 28.25
C HIS A 34 0.84 16.56 27.86
N GLY A 35 0.62 16.41 26.55
CA GLY A 35 0.37 15.13 25.87
C GLY A 35 1.33 15.03 24.68
N LYS A 36 1.90 13.86 24.43
CA LYS A 36 2.94 13.68 23.38
C LYS A 36 2.36 13.94 21.98
N PRO A 37 3.15 14.51 21.04
CA PRO A 37 2.70 14.63 19.65
C PRO A 37 2.48 13.25 19.02
N LEU A 38 1.55 13.18 18.06
CA LEU A 38 1.27 11.99 17.27
C LEU A 38 2.38 11.79 16.21
N GLU A 39 3.51 11.27 16.65
CA GLU A 39 4.64 10.87 15.79
C GLU A 39 4.44 9.45 15.23
N GLN A 40 3.24 9.20 14.71
CA GLN A 40 2.82 8.03 13.95
C GLN A 40 1.82 8.55 12.90
N ASP A 41 1.95 8.32 11.60
CA ASP A 41 2.68 7.23 10.95
C ASP A 41 3.21 7.64 9.55
N LEU A 42 4.53 7.85 9.41
CA LEU A 42 5.19 8.15 8.13
C LEU A 42 5.69 6.87 7.39
N THR A 43 5.42 5.69 7.94
CA THR A 43 5.94 4.40 7.44
C THR A 43 5.24 3.92 6.17
N HIS A 44 4.07 4.48 5.84
CA HIS A 44 3.24 4.11 4.69
C HIS A 44 3.83 4.44 3.30
N SER A 45 5.05 4.96 3.23
CA SER A 45 5.72 5.33 1.98
C SER A 45 6.66 4.26 1.39
N ILE A 46 6.96 3.17 2.12
CA ILE A 46 7.95 2.16 1.68
C ILE A 46 7.40 0.73 1.81
N SER A 47 6.38 0.39 1.00
CA SER A 47 5.99 -1.01 0.77
C SER A 47 5.36 -1.31 -0.61
N TYR A 48 5.13 -0.30 -1.46
CA TYR A 48 4.55 -0.49 -2.80
C TYR A 48 5.54 -1.06 -3.84
N PHE A 49 6.49 -1.89 -3.40
CA PHE A 49 7.29 -2.77 -4.24
C PHE A 49 6.51 -4.06 -4.57
N GLN A 50 5.21 -3.91 -4.87
CA GLN A 50 4.45 -5.01 -5.47
C GLN A 50 4.98 -5.23 -6.88
N SER A 51 5.46 -6.46 -7.16
CA SER A 51 5.73 -6.89 -8.53
C SER A 51 4.43 -6.88 -9.33
N ALA A 52 4.14 -5.75 -9.97
CA ALA A 52 2.99 -5.54 -10.83
C ALA A 52 3.15 -6.36 -12.12
N MET A 53 2.92 -7.67 -12.02
CA MET A 53 2.86 -8.61 -13.12
C MET A 53 1.77 -8.16 -14.09
N ALA A 54 2.14 -7.43 -15.13
CA ALA A 54 1.20 -6.88 -16.10
C ALA A 54 0.40 -8.04 -16.74
N PRO A 55 -0.94 -8.07 -16.61
CA PRO A 55 -1.78 -9.13 -17.15
C PRO A 55 -1.92 -8.96 -18.67
N GLY A 56 -0.88 -9.39 -19.39
CA GLY A 56 -0.66 -9.06 -20.81
C GLY A 56 -1.77 -9.50 -21.75
N THR A 57 -2.44 -10.62 -21.46
CA THR A 57 -3.60 -11.10 -22.22
C THR A 57 -4.74 -11.56 -21.32
N ILE A 58 -5.97 -11.20 -21.70
CA ILE A 58 -7.20 -11.80 -21.18
C ILE A 58 -7.83 -12.67 -22.26
N ARG A 59 -8.19 -13.90 -21.90
CA ARG A 59 -8.96 -14.86 -22.69
C ARG A 59 -10.35 -14.97 -22.10
N LEU A 60 -11.35 -14.80 -22.96
CA LEU A 60 -12.77 -14.97 -22.65
C LEU A 60 -13.26 -16.21 -23.38
N SER A 61 -13.78 -17.21 -22.67
CA SER A 61 -14.32 -18.43 -23.25
C SER A 61 -15.77 -18.67 -22.81
N VAL A 62 -16.68 -18.83 -23.77
CA VAL A 62 -18.10 -19.13 -23.50
C VAL A 62 -18.22 -20.62 -23.15
N VAL A 63 -18.69 -20.92 -21.94
CA VAL A 63 -18.75 -22.30 -21.41
C VAL A 63 -20.15 -22.91 -21.42
N SER A 64 -21.18 -22.15 -21.80
CA SER A 64 -22.57 -22.60 -21.84
C SER A 64 -23.37 -21.91 -22.94
N GLY A 65 -24.53 -22.45 -23.29
CA GLY A 65 -25.45 -21.89 -24.28
C GLY A 65 -25.03 -22.05 -25.75
N VAL A 66 -25.76 -21.38 -26.63
CA VAL A 66 -25.68 -21.51 -28.11
C VAL A 66 -24.32 -21.09 -28.70
N MET A 67 -23.53 -20.33 -27.95
CA MET A 67 -22.17 -19.89 -28.34
C MET A 67 -21.05 -20.56 -27.54
N SER A 68 -21.35 -21.65 -26.81
CA SER A 68 -20.34 -22.44 -26.11
C SER A 68 -19.20 -22.88 -27.03
N GLY A 69 -17.96 -22.81 -26.52
CA GLY A 69 -16.74 -23.02 -27.31
C GLY A 69 -16.24 -21.79 -28.09
N LEU A 70 -16.96 -20.65 -28.08
CA LEU A 70 -16.41 -19.38 -28.56
C LEU A 70 -15.30 -18.90 -27.60
N GLU A 71 -14.10 -18.70 -28.12
CA GLU A 71 -13.02 -17.99 -27.42
C GLU A 71 -12.66 -16.67 -28.09
N GLY A 72 -12.15 -15.72 -27.29
CA GLY A 72 -11.45 -14.52 -27.76
C GLY A 72 -10.30 -14.15 -26.83
N VAL A 73 -9.14 -13.80 -27.39
CA VAL A 73 -7.94 -13.37 -26.65
C VAL A 73 -7.63 -11.90 -26.98
N TYR A 74 -7.33 -11.10 -25.95
CA TYR A 74 -7.21 -9.64 -26.06
C TYR A 74 -6.01 -9.08 -25.27
N ASP A 75 -5.28 -8.16 -25.89
CA ASP A 75 -4.16 -7.39 -25.32
C ASP A 75 -4.69 -6.17 -24.52
N THR A 76 -4.05 -5.89 -23.37
CA THR A 76 -4.19 -4.69 -22.51
C THR A 76 -4.51 -3.38 -23.24
N LYS A 77 -3.93 -3.16 -24.42
CA LYS A 77 -4.06 -1.91 -25.20
C LYS A 77 -5.45 -1.63 -25.78
N LYS A 78 -6.42 -2.55 -25.64
CA LYS A 78 -7.73 -2.48 -26.29
C LYS A 78 -8.87 -2.68 -25.29
N ARG A 79 -9.81 -1.72 -25.24
CA ARG A 79 -11.12 -1.94 -24.60
C ARG A 79 -11.89 -3.01 -25.38
N ILE A 80 -12.46 -3.97 -24.67
CA ILE A 80 -13.20 -5.11 -25.19
C ILE A 80 -14.68 -4.82 -24.97
N THR A 81 -15.41 -4.48 -26.02
CA THR A 81 -16.87 -4.33 -25.97
C THR A 81 -17.54 -5.70 -26.01
N VAL A 82 -18.50 -5.92 -25.11
CA VAL A 82 -19.30 -7.15 -25.00
C VAL A 82 -20.77 -6.83 -25.26
N GLY A 83 -21.44 -7.60 -26.11
CA GLY A 83 -22.87 -7.41 -26.39
C GLY A 83 -23.38 -8.18 -27.61
N ARG A 84 -24.67 -8.03 -27.90
CA ARG A 84 -25.38 -8.89 -28.88
C ARG A 84 -25.11 -8.56 -30.35
N VAL A 85 -24.77 -7.32 -30.70
CA VAL A 85 -24.53 -6.92 -32.11
C VAL A 85 -23.07 -7.12 -32.54
N ARG A 86 -22.85 -7.33 -33.84
CA ARG A 86 -21.54 -7.65 -34.46
C ARG A 86 -20.45 -6.57 -34.30
N VAL A 87 -20.79 -5.36 -33.84
CA VAL A 87 -19.81 -4.28 -33.59
C VAL A 87 -19.04 -4.45 -32.28
N ASN A 88 -19.46 -5.39 -31.42
CA ASN A 88 -18.74 -5.73 -30.19
C ASN A 88 -17.48 -6.55 -30.49
N LYS A 89 -16.42 -6.36 -29.69
CA LYS A 89 -15.19 -7.16 -29.79
C LYS A 89 -15.40 -8.61 -29.35
N PHE A 90 -16.37 -8.86 -28.48
CA PHE A 90 -16.85 -10.19 -28.10
C PHE A 90 -18.37 -10.21 -28.27
N GLN A 91 -18.88 -10.92 -29.29
CA GLN A 91 -20.31 -10.96 -29.61
C GLN A 91 -20.99 -12.14 -28.92
N LEU A 92 -22.04 -11.88 -28.14
CA LEU A 92 -22.88 -12.90 -27.50
C LEU A 92 -24.31 -12.85 -28.06
N LYS A 93 -24.65 -13.79 -28.94
CA LYS A 93 -25.93 -13.85 -29.67
C LYS A 93 -27.05 -14.51 -28.84
N ALA A 94 -27.41 -13.90 -27.72
CA ALA A 94 -28.59 -14.28 -26.93
C ALA A 94 -29.43 -13.04 -26.66
N ASP A 95 -30.75 -13.13 -26.77
CA ASP A 95 -31.64 -11.96 -26.65
C ASP A 95 -31.74 -11.39 -25.22
N THR A 96 -31.26 -12.13 -24.22
CA THR A 96 -31.04 -11.62 -22.87
C THR A 96 -29.83 -10.68 -22.77
N VAL A 97 -29.02 -10.55 -23.82
CA VAL A 97 -27.86 -9.65 -23.91
C VAL A 97 -28.21 -8.38 -24.70
N SER A 98 -28.09 -7.22 -24.05
CA SER A 98 -28.22 -5.89 -24.66
C SER A 98 -27.22 -5.65 -25.80
N SER A 99 -27.54 -4.74 -26.72
CA SER A 99 -26.72 -4.48 -27.92
C SER A 99 -25.28 -4.08 -27.59
N LYS A 100 -25.10 -3.19 -26.60
CA LYS A 100 -23.83 -2.92 -25.91
C LYS A 100 -24.13 -3.20 -24.44
N HIS A 101 -23.55 -4.26 -23.87
CA HIS A 101 -23.95 -4.78 -22.57
C HIS A 101 -22.90 -4.45 -21.50
N ALA A 102 -21.64 -4.77 -21.76
CA ALA A 102 -20.52 -4.45 -20.87
C ALA A 102 -19.28 -4.03 -21.66
N VAL A 103 -18.33 -3.40 -20.98
CA VAL A 103 -16.97 -3.16 -21.48
C VAL A 103 -15.98 -3.75 -20.48
N ILE A 104 -15.04 -4.55 -20.98
CA ILE A 104 -13.86 -4.97 -20.24
C ILE A 104 -12.69 -4.07 -20.67
N ALA A 105 -11.91 -3.59 -19.71
CA ALA A 105 -10.78 -2.70 -19.91
C ALA A 105 -9.61 -3.05 -18.99
N HIS A 106 -8.39 -2.73 -19.40
CA HIS A 106 -7.20 -2.83 -18.57
C HIS A 106 -6.82 -1.45 -18.02
N ALA A 107 -6.52 -1.37 -16.72
CA ALA A 107 -6.04 -0.18 -16.02
C ALA A 107 -5.18 -0.62 -14.83
N ASP A 108 -4.15 0.16 -14.47
CA ASP A 108 -3.35 -0.03 -13.25
C ASP A 108 -2.88 -1.48 -12.98
N GLY A 109 -2.42 -2.16 -14.05
CA GLY A 109 -1.95 -3.54 -14.01
C GLY A 109 -3.04 -4.60 -13.76
N ARG A 110 -4.32 -4.26 -13.96
CA ARG A 110 -5.47 -5.12 -13.67
C ARG A 110 -6.55 -5.02 -14.75
N TRP A 111 -7.35 -6.06 -14.87
CA TRP A 111 -8.54 -6.07 -15.73
C TRP A 111 -9.78 -5.69 -14.93
N PHE A 112 -10.68 -4.94 -15.56
CA PHE A 112 -11.95 -4.51 -14.98
C PHE A 112 -13.09 -4.71 -15.96
N ILE A 113 -14.26 -5.10 -15.47
CA ILE A 113 -15.53 -5.07 -16.20
C ILE A 113 -16.39 -3.88 -15.74
N THR A 114 -17.15 -3.30 -16.66
CA THR A 114 -18.14 -2.26 -16.36
C THR A 114 -19.41 -2.55 -17.15
N ASP A 115 -20.51 -2.80 -16.45
CA ASP A 115 -21.83 -2.90 -17.07
C ASP A 115 -22.25 -1.53 -17.64
N CYS A 116 -22.81 -1.53 -18.84
CA CYS A 116 -23.12 -0.33 -19.62
C CYS A 116 -24.61 0.07 -19.55
N ASP A 117 -25.23 -0.09 -18.38
CA ASP A 117 -26.68 0.06 -18.17
C ASP A 117 -27.47 -0.99 -18.97
N SER A 118 -27.11 -2.25 -18.72
CA SER A 118 -27.66 -3.38 -19.44
C SER A 118 -29.02 -3.82 -18.88
N SER A 119 -29.91 -4.23 -19.79
CA SER A 119 -31.33 -4.49 -19.52
C SER A 119 -31.60 -5.66 -18.56
N ASN A 120 -30.58 -6.47 -18.29
CA ASN A 120 -30.65 -7.69 -17.47
C ASN A 120 -29.49 -7.79 -16.46
N GLY A 121 -28.59 -6.80 -16.42
CA GLY A 121 -27.37 -6.79 -15.59
C GLY A 121 -26.25 -7.74 -16.05
N THR A 122 -25.06 -7.48 -15.55
CA THR A 122 -23.88 -8.35 -15.59
C THR A 122 -23.60 -8.89 -14.17
N SER A 123 -23.17 -10.15 -14.02
CA SER A 123 -22.68 -10.69 -12.73
C SER A 123 -21.27 -11.26 -12.85
N VAL A 124 -20.47 -11.12 -11.79
CA VAL A 124 -19.13 -11.74 -11.63
C VAL A 124 -19.19 -12.71 -10.46
N ASN A 125 -18.87 -13.98 -10.69
CA ASN A 125 -18.91 -15.06 -9.68
C ASN A 125 -20.25 -15.15 -8.92
N GLY A 126 -21.37 -14.79 -9.58
CA GLY A 126 -22.71 -14.74 -8.99
C GLY A 126 -23.07 -13.44 -8.26
N ILE A 127 -22.13 -12.50 -8.12
CA ILE A 127 -22.37 -11.16 -7.55
C ILE A 127 -22.72 -10.20 -8.69
N SER A 128 -23.85 -9.50 -8.58
CA SER A 128 -24.28 -8.53 -9.59
C SER A 128 -23.40 -7.27 -9.62
N VAL A 129 -23.06 -6.81 -10.83
CA VAL A 129 -22.28 -5.60 -11.08
C VAL A 129 -23.20 -4.38 -11.11
N ILE A 130 -22.88 -3.35 -10.33
CA ILE A 130 -23.60 -2.07 -10.37
C ILE A 130 -23.30 -1.37 -11.71
N PRO A 131 -24.32 -0.98 -12.51
CA PRO A 131 -24.12 -0.26 -13.78
C PRO A 131 -23.18 0.96 -13.64
N GLY A 132 -22.31 1.14 -14.63
CA GLY A 132 -21.30 2.21 -14.64
C GLY A 132 -20.14 2.04 -13.65
N THR A 133 -20.21 1.10 -12.70
CA THR A 133 -19.14 0.87 -11.71
C THR A 133 -18.12 -0.16 -12.23
N PRO A 134 -16.81 0.12 -12.20
CA PRO A 134 -15.79 -0.86 -12.56
C PRO A 134 -15.59 -1.90 -11.45
N VAL A 135 -15.65 -3.19 -11.81
CA VAL A 135 -15.37 -4.33 -10.94
C VAL A 135 -14.12 -5.05 -11.44
N GLU A 136 -13.17 -5.33 -10.55
CA GLU A 136 -11.91 -6.02 -10.86
C GLU A 136 -12.18 -7.47 -11.30
N LEU A 137 -11.49 -7.91 -12.36
CA LEU A 137 -11.50 -9.29 -12.86
C LEU A 137 -10.21 -10.01 -12.52
N LYS A 138 -10.33 -11.28 -12.13
CA LYS A 138 -9.25 -12.18 -11.73
C LYS A 138 -9.22 -13.41 -12.62
N ASP A 139 -8.09 -14.12 -12.57
CA ASP A 139 -7.94 -15.39 -13.28
C ASP A 139 -8.90 -16.45 -12.72
N GLY A 140 -9.65 -17.11 -13.60
CA GLY A 140 -10.66 -18.11 -13.23
C GLY A 140 -12.07 -17.55 -12.97
N ASP A 141 -12.25 -16.23 -12.97
CA ASP A 141 -13.56 -15.62 -12.75
C ASP A 141 -14.61 -16.08 -13.78
N THR A 142 -15.86 -16.19 -13.35
CA THR A 142 -16.99 -16.59 -14.17
C THR A 142 -17.98 -15.44 -14.27
N LEU A 143 -18.12 -14.90 -15.48
CA LEU A 143 -19.07 -13.83 -15.82
C LEU A 143 -20.40 -14.45 -16.27
N ILE A 144 -21.50 -13.81 -15.89
CA ILE A 144 -22.83 -14.06 -16.46
C ILE A 144 -23.29 -12.75 -17.09
N VAL A 145 -23.55 -12.78 -18.40
CA VAL A 145 -23.90 -11.60 -19.20
C VAL A 145 -25.39 -11.64 -19.50
N GLY A 146 -26.17 -10.78 -18.85
CA GLY A 146 -27.63 -10.88 -18.82
C GLY A 146 -28.13 -12.03 -17.94
N VAL A 147 -29.33 -12.54 -18.26
CA VAL A 147 -29.98 -13.63 -17.51
C VAL A 147 -29.97 -14.96 -18.27
N GLY A 148 -30.07 -16.06 -17.50
CA GLY A 148 -30.11 -17.44 -17.98
C GLY A 148 -28.77 -18.19 -17.82
N SER A 149 -28.81 -19.50 -18.06
CA SER A 149 -27.64 -20.40 -18.04
C SER A 149 -26.70 -20.24 -19.23
N ASP A 150 -27.07 -19.43 -20.23
CA ASP A 150 -26.60 -19.60 -21.61
C ASP A 150 -25.58 -18.54 -22.06
N ASN A 151 -25.22 -17.63 -21.16
CA ASN A 151 -24.25 -16.54 -21.39
C ASN A 151 -23.13 -16.56 -20.35
N ILE A 152 -22.71 -17.76 -19.93
CA ILE A 152 -21.64 -17.94 -18.95
C ILE A 152 -20.30 -17.87 -19.67
N VAL A 153 -19.46 -16.90 -19.30
CA VAL A 153 -18.14 -16.64 -19.89
C VAL A 153 -17.08 -16.80 -18.80
N LYS A 154 -16.13 -17.71 -18.99
CA LYS A 154 -14.97 -17.81 -18.11
C LYS A 154 -13.88 -16.84 -18.54
N VAL A 155 -13.22 -16.27 -17.55
CA VAL A 155 -12.07 -15.40 -17.66
C VAL A 155 -10.83 -16.22 -17.35
N LYS A 156 -9.85 -16.19 -18.25
CA LYS A 156 -8.48 -16.67 -18.01
C LYS A 156 -7.54 -15.49 -18.25
N ILE A 157 -6.73 -15.15 -17.25
CA ILE A 157 -5.78 -14.03 -17.34
C ILE A 157 -4.38 -14.61 -17.42
N GLU A 158 -3.74 -14.39 -18.56
CA GLU A 158 -2.36 -14.78 -18.82
C GLU A 158 -1.48 -13.58 -18.45
N THR A 159 -0.84 -13.64 -17.28
CA THR A 159 0.20 -12.68 -16.92
C THR A 159 1.40 -12.87 -17.85
N GLN A 160 1.82 -11.78 -18.49
CA GLN A 160 3.17 -11.76 -19.04
C GLN A 160 4.07 -11.65 -17.82
N GLY A 161 4.84 -12.72 -17.58
CA GLY A 161 5.72 -12.84 -16.41
C GLY A 161 6.56 -11.58 -16.26
N ALA A 162 6.79 -11.17 -15.01
CA ALA A 162 7.40 -9.88 -14.69
C ALA A 162 8.59 -9.60 -15.61
N VAL A 163 8.42 -8.62 -16.51
CA VAL A 163 9.53 -8.16 -17.32
C VAL A 163 10.48 -7.52 -16.32
N ASP A 164 11.67 -8.11 -16.14
CA ASP A 164 12.77 -7.43 -15.50
C ASP A 164 13.10 -6.22 -16.37
N VAL A 165 12.45 -5.10 -16.06
CA VAL A 165 12.84 -3.80 -16.57
C VAL A 165 14.15 -3.49 -15.84
N HIS A 166 15.24 -4.00 -16.41
CA HIS A 166 16.60 -3.67 -16.03
C HIS A 166 16.87 -2.20 -16.40
N VAL A 167 16.26 -1.30 -15.64
CA VAL A 167 16.52 0.12 -15.71
C VAL A 167 17.98 0.28 -15.30
N GLN A 168 18.84 0.60 -16.27
CA GLN A 168 20.21 1.03 -16.00
C GLN A 168 20.25 2.45 -15.40
N ASN A 169 19.50 2.64 -14.31
CA ASN A 169 19.66 3.70 -13.33
C ASN A 169 20.38 3.13 -12.10
N ASP A 170 21.60 2.63 -12.36
CA ASP A 170 22.67 2.51 -11.37
C ASP A 170 22.80 3.76 -10.47
N SER A 171 22.38 4.91 -10.99
CA SER A 171 22.32 6.23 -10.37
C SER A 171 21.29 6.39 -9.25
N ILE A 172 20.21 5.58 -9.21
CA ILE A 172 19.06 5.80 -8.30
C ILE A 172 18.97 4.72 -7.22
N VAL A 173 19.07 3.43 -7.59
CA VAL A 173 18.93 2.32 -6.62
C VAL A 173 19.99 2.38 -5.51
N LYS A 174 21.20 2.88 -5.83
CA LYS A 174 22.32 3.03 -4.89
C LYS A 174 22.08 4.04 -3.74
N LYS A 175 20.94 4.75 -3.70
CA LYS A 175 20.55 5.59 -2.55
C LYS A 175 19.42 5.00 -1.68
N SER A 176 18.65 4.03 -2.16
CA SER A 176 17.48 3.52 -1.42
C SER A 176 17.77 2.40 -0.42
N ALA A 177 18.94 1.74 -0.53
CA ALA A 177 19.34 0.65 0.36
C ALA A 177 20.18 1.09 1.58
N LEU A 178 20.51 2.39 1.69
CA LEU A 178 21.46 2.92 2.68
C LEU A 178 20.81 3.42 3.98
N SER A 179 19.49 3.51 4.07
CA SER A 179 18.79 4.08 5.23
C SER A 179 18.82 3.20 6.49
N THR A 180 18.92 1.88 6.37
CA THR A 180 18.98 0.95 7.51
C THR A 180 20.38 0.46 7.84
N LEU A 181 21.30 0.50 6.87
CA LEU A 181 22.70 0.09 7.06
C LEU A 181 23.53 1.16 7.76
N THR A 182 23.36 2.43 7.38
CA THR A 182 24.16 3.56 7.92
C THR A 182 24.10 3.67 9.43
N VAL A 183 22.90 3.64 10.05
CA VAL A 183 22.78 3.80 11.51
C VAL A 183 23.49 2.68 12.28
N LYS A 184 23.37 1.43 11.82
CA LYS A 184 23.99 0.29 12.52
C LYS A 184 25.51 0.29 12.33
N GLN A 185 26.00 0.51 11.10
CA GLN A 185 27.44 0.60 10.82
C GLN A 185 28.07 1.79 11.57
N TRP A 186 27.42 2.95 11.60
CA TRP A 186 27.94 4.13 12.31
C TRP A 186 27.99 3.95 13.83
N ILE A 187 27.04 3.22 14.42
CA ILE A 187 27.10 2.84 15.85
C ILE A 187 28.25 1.86 16.10
N GLU A 188 28.47 0.89 15.21
CA GLU A 188 29.55 -0.11 15.36
C GLU A 188 30.94 0.54 15.18
N GLU A 189 31.11 1.42 14.18
CA GLU A 189 32.33 2.23 13.96
C GLU A 189 32.61 3.19 15.13
N GLU A 190 31.59 3.87 15.67
CA GLU A 190 31.75 4.80 16.80
C GLU A 190 32.06 4.08 18.11
N MET A 191 31.52 2.87 18.32
CA MET A 191 31.86 2.03 19.47
C MET A 191 33.30 1.52 19.42
N GLU A 192 33.82 1.09 18.26
CA GLU A 192 35.23 0.74 18.11
C GLU A 192 36.14 1.94 18.36
N ARG A 193 35.78 3.13 17.86
CA ARG A 193 36.54 4.37 18.08
C ARG A 193 36.64 4.75 19.55
N LEU A 194 35.51 4.73 20.28
CA LEU A 194 35.48 5.03 21.72
C LEU A 194 36.23 3.96 22.54
N SER A 195 36.18 2.68 22.14
CA SER A 195 37.00 1.63 22.75
C SER A 195 38.49 1.97 22.64
N ALA A 196 38.98 2.22 21.42
CA ALA A 196 40.40 2.53 21.16
C ALA A 196 40.88 3.80 21.87
N GLU A 197 40.05 4.85 21.96
CA GLU A 197 40.38 6.06 22.72
C GLU A 197 40.52 5.77 24.24
N THR A 198 39.67 4.91 24.82
CA THR A 198 39.79 4.52 26.24
C THR A 198 41.01 3.61 26.52
N GLU A 199 41.34 2.68 25.61
CA GLU A 199 42.52 1.82 25.74
C GLU A 199 43.83 2.61 25.62
N ALA A 200 43.92 3.55 24.68
CA ALA A 200 45.09 4.42 24.52
C ALA A 200 45.32 5.30 25.76
N LEU A 201 44.25 5.82 26.38
CA LEU A 201 44.34 6.56 27.64
C LEU A 201 44.75 5.67 28.82
N ALA A 202 44.26 4.42 28.89
CA ALA A 202 44.66 3.46 29.90
C ALA A 202 46.15 3.08 29.79
N GLU A 203 46.66 2.82 28.58
CA GLU A 203 48.09 2.62 28.35
C GLU A 203 48.93 3.83 28.76
N ALA A 204 48.51 5.04 28.39
CA ALA A 204 49.24 6.27 28.73
C ALA A 204 49.35 6.48 30.25
N VAL A 205 48.27 6.22 31.00
CA VAL A 205 48.27 6.28 32.47
C VAL A 205 49.18 5.20 33.07
N LEU A 206 49.14 3.97 32.56
CA LEU A 206 50.01 2.88 33.04
C LEU A 206 51.50 3.17 32.78
N ARG A 207 51.85 3.75 31.62
CA ARG A 207 53.21 4.22 31.30
C ARG A 207 53.64 5.34 32.25
N GLY A 208 52.83 6.38 32.42
CA GLY A 208 53.14 7.50 33.32
C GLY A 208 53.32 7.08 34.78
N LEU A 209 52.57 6.09 35.26
CA LEU A 209 52.76 5.49 36.59
C LEU A 209 54.06 4.69 36.68
N ALA A 210 54.43 3.93 35.64
CA ALA A 210 55.69 3.19 35.59
C ALA A 210 56.90 4.14 35.55
N GLU A 211 56.86 5.17 34.72
CA GLU A 211 57.90 6.22 34.62
C GLU A 211 58.05 6.99 35.93
N SER A 212 56.93 7.33 36.59
CA SER A 212 56.94 7.95 37.92
C SER A 212 57.57 7.05 38.98
N ALA A 213 57.28 5.74 38.96
CA ALA A 213 57.89 4.77 39.86
C ALA A 213 59.39 4.59 39.58
N GLU A 214 59.82 4.66 38.32
CA GLU A 214 61.23 4.61 37.93
C GLU A 214 61.99 5.85 38.40
N GLN A 215 61.39 7.04 38.26
CA GLN A 215 61.94 8.31 38.74
C GLN A 215 62.05 8.32 40.27
N VAL A 216 61.03 7.85 41.01
CA VAL A 216 61.09 7.75 42.48
C VAL A 216 62.21 6.81 42.96
N LYS A 217 62.48 5.68 42.28
CA LYS A 217 63.66 4.84 42.58
C LYS A 217 64.96 5.61 42.37
N LYS A 218 65.06 6.36 41.27
CA LYS A 218 66.26 7.12 40.89
C LYS A 218 66.55 8.27 41.85
N ASP A 219 65.53 8.96 42.32
CA ASP A 219 65.63 10.02 43.32
C ASP A 219 65.96 9.46 44.70
N ALA A 220 65.40 8.30 45.07
CA ALA A 220 65.76 7.58 46.29
C ALA A 220 67.24 7.13 46.27
N CYS A 221 67.75 6.63 45.14
CA CYS A 221 69.18 6.33 44.97
C CYS A 221 70.07 7.58 44.98
N SER A 222 69.56 8.73 44.53
CA SER A 222 70.30 10.00 44.51
C SER A 222 70.42 10.61 45.90
N ASN A 223 69.37 10.53 46.72
CA ASN A 223 69.40 10.98 48.13
C ASN A 223 70.13 10.02 49.08
N ALA A 224 70.41 8.78 48.66
CA ALA A 224 71.20 7.82 49.43
C ALA A 224 72.73 8.06 49.39
N GLY A 225 73.18 9.19 48.82
CA GLY A 225 74.58 9.55 48.66
C GLY A 225 75.03 10.83 49.39
N VAL A 226 74.24 11.32 50.35
CA VAL A 226 74.57 12.53 51.15
C VAL A 226 74.35 12.27 52.64
N ASP A 227 75.27 11.51 53.23
CA ASP A 227 75.95 11.77 54.52
C ASP A 227 76.95 10.63 54.85
#